data_AF-K1U2B9-F1
#
_entry.id   AF-K1U2B9-F1
#
_cell.length_a   1.000
_cell.length_b   1.000
_cell.length_c   1.000
_cell.angle_alpha   90.00
_cell.angle_beta   90.00
_cell.angle_gamma   90.00
#
_symmetry.space_group_name_H-M   'P 1'
#
loop_
_entity.id
_entity.type
_entity.pdbx_description
1 polymer ?
#
loop_
_entity_poly.entity_id
_entity_poly.type
_entity_poly.pdbx_seq_one_letter_code
_entity_poly.pdbx_strand_id
1 'polypeptide(L)'
;MNYSGKLFLAAAALVLSCSNIFAQEPQDSTAVETPAFPEDAPMFKTDGTPKLYYIRNVNIHGVKYLNHEMLKSSAGLIAGDSIY
;
A
#
# COMPACT_ATOMS: atom_id res chain seq x y z
N MET A 1 -38.37 18.63 37.49
CA MET A 1 -37.59 17.60 36.77
C MET A 1 -37.33 18.11 35.37
N ASN A 2 -36.20 18.79 35.15
CA ASN A 2 -35.87 19.46 33.89
C ASN A 2 -34.81 18.64 33.14
N TYR A 3 -35.22 17.47 32.63
CA TYR A 3 -34.30 16.51 32.00
C TYR A 3 -34.24 16.65 30.47
N SER A 4 -35.22 17.35 29.88
CA SER A 4 -35.40 17.44 28.42
C SER A 4 -34.34 18.30 27.75
N GLY A 5 -33.93 19.43 28.36
CA GLY A 5 -32.96 20.36 27.75
C GLY A 5 -31.53 19.83 27.68
N LYS A 6 -31.14 18.91 28.59
CA LYS A 6 -29.79 18.33 28.62
C LYS A 6 -29.58 17.29 27.52
N LEU A 7 -30.64 16.59 27.11
CA LEU A 7 -30.61 15.63 26.00
C LEU A 7 -30.39 16.33 24.65
N PHE A 8 -31.02 17.48 24.44
CA PHE A 8 -30.85 18.24 23.19
C PHE A 8 -29.45 18.85 23.03
N LEU A 9 -28.83 19.30 24.13
CA LEU A 9 -27.48 19.88 24.09
C LEU A 9 -26.41 18.82 23.82
N ALA A 10 -26.54 17.63 24.40
CA ALA A 10 -25.61 16.52 24.20
C ALA A 10 -25.65 15.98 22.75
N ALA A 11 -26.85 15.92 22.14
CA ALA A 11 -27.00 15.49 20.75
C ALA A 11 -26.33 16.46 19.76
N ALA A 12 -26.44 17.77 19.99
CA ALA A 12 -25.81 18.78 19.14
C ALA A 12 -24.27 18.75 19.19
N ALA A 13 -23.69 18.49 20.37
CA ALA A 13 -22.23 18.38 20.52
C ALA A 13 -21.67 17.13 19.84
N LEU A 14 -22.42 16.01 19.83
CA LEU A 14 -22.01 14.76 19.20
C LEU A 14 -22.01 14.89 17.67
N VAL A 15 -23.02 15.57 17.09
CA VAL A 15 -23.09 15.86 15.64
C VAL A 15 -21.95 16.78 15.19
N LEU A 16 -21.57 17.78 16.01
CA LEU A 16 -20.43 18.65 15.71
C LEU A 16 -19.07 17.92 15.74
N SER A 17 -18.94 16.87 16.56
CA SER A 17 -17.71 16.09 16.68
C SER A 17 -17.50 15.11 15.52
N CYS A 18 -18.57 14.67 14.85
CA CYS A 18 -18.49 13.70 13.75
C CYS A 18 -18.02 14.32 12.42
N SER A 19 -18.12 15.64 12.26
CA SER A 19 -17.73 16.32 11.01
C SER A 19 -16.22 16.37 10.76
N ASN A 20 -15.39 16.01 11.75
CA ASN A 20 -13.93 16.19 11.69
C ASN A 20 -13.12 14.91 11.46
N ILE A 21 -13.74 13.73 11.28
CA ILE A 21 -12.98 12.46 11.18
C ILE A 21 -12.59 12.09 9.73
N PHE A 22 -13.15 12.73 8.71
CA PHE A 22 -12.82 12.38 7.32
C PHE A 22 -12.17 13.55 6.58
N ALA A 23 -10.93 13.86 6.94
CA ALA A 23 -10.01 14.45 5.99
C ALA A 23 -9.69 13.38 4.93
N GLN A 24 -10.57 13.24 3.93
CA GLN A 24 -10.28 12.41 2.77
C GLN A 24 -9.22 13.15 1.95
N GLU A 25 -7.96 12.77 2.10
CA GLU A 25 -6.94 13.15 1.11
C GLU A 25 -7.45 12.71 -0.28
N PRO A 26 -7.22 13.50 -1.33
CA PRO A 26 -7.51 13.06 -2.69
C PRO A 26 -6.82 11.70 -2.88
N GLN A 27 -7.59 10.67 -3.20
CA GLN A 27 -6.98 9.44 -3.68
C GLN A 27 -6.13 9.84 -4.88
N ASP A 28 -4.82 9.74 -4.69
CA ASP A 28 -3.85 10.04 -5.73
C ASP A 28 -3.93 8.89 -6.74
N SER A 29 -4.89 9.00 -7.66
CA SER A 29 -5.07 8.06 -8.78
C SER A 29 -3.93 8.14 -9.81
N THR A 30 -2.77 8.71 -9.46
CA THR A 30 -1.52 8.58 -10.21
C THR A 30 -0.83 7.22 -10.01
N ALA A 31 -1.58 6.17 -9.66
CA ALA A 31 -1.14 4.81 -9.89
C ALA A 31 -1.07 4.60 -11.42
N VAL A 32 0.08 4.94 -12.00
CA VAL A 32 0.44 4.55 -13.36
C VAL A 32 0.22 3.05 -13.46
N GLU A 33 -0.69 2.62 -14.35
CA GLU A 33 -0.86 1.21 -14.68
C GLU A 33 0.52 0.66 -15.05
N THR A 34 1.06 -0.11 -14.13
CA THR A 34 2.40 -0.66 -14.24
C THR A 34 2.34 -1.73 -15.33
N PRO A 35 3.29 -1.80 -16.27
CA PRO A 35 3.30 -2.89 -17.23
C PRO A 35 3.32 -4.21 -16.44
N ALA A 36 2.30 -5.04 -16.67
CA ALA A 36 2.17 -6.34 -16.02
C ALA A 36 3.45 -7.15 -16.28
N PHE A 37 3.97 -7.80 -15.24
CA PHE A 37 5.09 -8.72 -15.41
C PHE A 37 4.70 -9.77 -16.46
N PRO A 38 5.54 -10.04 -17.47
CA PRO A 38 5.17 -10.93 -18.57
C PRO A 38 4.80 -12.32 -18.04
N GLU A 39 3.58 -12.76 -18.30
CA GLU A 39 3.09 -14.08 -17.84
C GLU A 39 3.81 -15.24 -18.52
N ASP A 40 4.34 -15.02 -19.72
CA ASP A 40 5.13 -15.97 -20.48
C ASP A 40 6.62 -15.99 -20.06
N ALA A 41 6.97 -15.27 -19.00
CA ALA A 41 8.33 -15.22 -18.49
C ALA A 41 8.87 -16.65 -18.24
N PRO A 42 10.12 -16.93 -18.64
CA PRO A 42 10.73 -18.25 -18.47
C PRO A 42 10.72 -18.80 -17.04
N MET A 43 10.58 -17.93 -16.03
CA MET A 43 10.52 -18.29 -14.61
C MET A 43 9.19 -18.96 -14.21
N PHE A 44 8.09 -18.74 -14.93
CA PHE A 44 6.79 -19.35 -14.62
C PHE A 44 6.52 -20.67 -15.34
N LYS A 45 7.44 -21.09 -16.21
CA LYS A 45 7.33 -22.35 -16.95
C LYS A 45 7.58 -23.52 -16.00
N THR A 46 6.55 -24.33 -15.76
CA THR A 46 6.57 -25.50 -14.85
C THR A 46 7.06 -26.79 -15.51
N ASP A 47 7.23 -26.75 -16.83
CA ASP A 47 7.58 -27.83 -17.73
C ASP A 47 9.11 -27.99 -17.94
N GLY A 48 9.92 -27.16 -17.28
CA GLY A 48 11.39 -27.16 -17.40
C GLY A 48 12.14 -27.49 -16.10
N THR A 49 13.44 -27.79 -16.22
CA THR A 49 14.36 -27.88 -15.08
C THR A 49 14.42 -26.54 -14.35
N PRO A 50 14.46 -26.52 -12.99
CA PRO A 50 14.67 -25.28 -12.23
C PRO A 50 15.90 -24.53 -12.73
N LYS A 51 15.78 -23.22 -12.91
CA LYS A 51 16.86 -22.36 -13.42
C LYS A 51 17.26 -21.37 -12.35
N LEU A 52 18.56 -21.19 -12.21
CA LEU A 52 19.10 -20.16 -11.33
C LEU A 52 18.99 -18.79 -12.00
N TYR A 53 18.32 -17.87 -11.34
CA TYR A 53 18.24 -16.46 -11.71
C TYR A 53 18.96 -15.60 -10.68
N TYR A 54 19.34 -14.38 -11.09
CA TYR A 54 19.95 -13.39 -10.21
C TYR A 54 19.15 -12.09 -10.24
N ILE A 55 18.90 -11.52 -9.07
CA ILE A 55 18.21 -10.23 -8.94
C ILE A 55 19.11 -9.15 -9.54
N ARG A 56 18.64 -8.48 -10.60
CA ARG A 56 19.38 -7.35 -11.19
C ARG A 56 19.12 -6.04 -10.46
N ASN A 57 17.87 -5.82 -10.06
CA ASN A 57 17.43 -4.61 -9.39
C ASN A 57 16.10 -4.87 -8.65
N VAL A 58 15.83 -4.10 -7.61
CA VAL A 58 14.57 -4.12 -6.84
C VAL A 58 13.90 -2.75 -6.97
N ASN A 59 12.77 -2.71 -7.66
CA ASN A 59 11.98 -1.50 -7.84
C ASN A 59 10.80 -1.50 -6.86
N ILE A 60 10.51 -0.34 -6.27
CA ILE A 60 9.37 -0.14 -5.38
C ILE A 60 8.37 0.77 -6.05
N HIS A 61 7.10 0.39 -6.00
CA HIS A 61 6.00 1.10 -6.63
C HIS A 61 4.86 1.31 -5.62
N GLY A 62 4.00 2.31 -5.87
CA GLY A 62 2.79 2.54 -5.08
C GLY A 62 3.01 3.11 -3.67
N VAL A 63 4.22 3.57 -3.36
CA VAL A 63 4.55 4.14 -2.04
C VAL A 63 4.85 5.63 -2.20
N LYS A 64 4.04 6.48 -1.55
CA LYS A 64 4.17 7.95 -1.63
C LYS A 64 4.97 8.55 -0.47
N TYR A 65 4.75 8.07 0.74
CA TYR A 65 5.24 8.71 1.97
C TYR A 65 6.33 7.93 2.70
N LEU A 66 6.57 6.66 2.33
CA LEU A 66 7.58 5.83 2.97
C LEU A 66 8.93 5.92 2.25
N ASN A 67 10.01 5.85 3.03
CA ASN A 67 11.36 5.83 2.50
C ASN A 67 11.60 4.51 1.75
N HIS A 68 11.93 4.62 0.46
CA HIS A 68 12.11 3.48 -0.43
C HIS A 68 13.35 2.65 -0.06
N GLU A 69 14.42 3.25 0.46
CA GLU A 69 15.62 2.53 0.89
C GLU A 69 15.37 1.69 2.15
N MET A 70 14.55 2.20 3.08
CA MET A 70 14.05 1.42 4.22
C MET A 70 13.23 0.24 3.77
N LEU A 71 12.32 0.44 2.81
CA LEU A 71 11.49 -0.63 2.27
C LEU A 71 12.30 -1.71 1.55
N LYS A 72 13.25 -1.31 0.69
CA LYS A 72 14.17 -2.25 0.02
C LYS A 72 14.94 -3.07 1.05
N SER A 73 15.49 -2.40 2.08
CA SER A 73 16.24 -3.07 3.16
C SER A 73 15.37 -4.05 3.95
N SER A 74 14.10 -3.71 4.19
CA SER A 74 13.17 -4.57 4.95
C SER A 74 12.70 -5.81 4.19
N ALA A 75 12.70 -5.75 2.85
CA ALA A 75 12.28 -6.87 2.00
C ALA A 75 13.29 -8.03 2.03
N GLY A 76 14.52 -7.78 2.49
CA GLY A 76 15.59 -8.79 2.48
C GLY A 76 16.01 -9.21 1.08
N LEU A 77 15.73 -8.39 0.06
CA LEU A 77 16.11 -8.63 -1.32
C LEU A 77 17.20 -7.65 -1.73
N ILE A 78 18.33 -8.18 -2.20
CA ILE A 78 19.41 -7.34 -2.74
C ILE A 78 19.78 -7.73 -4.16
N ALA A 79 20.26 -6.76 -4.93
CA ALA A 79 20.80 -7.04 -6.26
C ALA A 79 22.01 -7.99 -6.14
N GLY A 80 22.05 -9.00 -6.99
CA GLY A 80 23.04 -10.08 -6.95
C GLY A 80 22.57 -11.34 -6.22
N ASP A 81 21.49 -11.29 -5.44
CA ASP A 81 20.93 -12.49 -4.83
C ASP A 81 20.44 -13.47 -5.88
N SER A 82 20.59 -14.76 -5.57
CA SER A 82 20.11 -15.85 -6.40
C SER A 82 18.68 -16.26 -6.06
N ILE A 83 17.87 -16.54 -7.08
CA ILE A 83 16.50 -17.08 -6.97
C ILE A 83 16.40 -18.34 -7.83
N TYR A 84 15.70 -19.36 -7.33
CA TYR A 84 15.36 -20.59 -8.06
C TYR A 84 13.87 -20.66 -8.39
#